data_AF-A0A2V8EJ52-F1
#
_entry.id   AF-A0A2V8EJ52-F1
#
_cell.length_a   1.000
_cell.length_b   1.000
_cell.length_c   1.000
_cell.angle_alpha   90.00
_cell.angle_beta   90.00
_cell.angle_gamma   90.00
#
_symmetry.space_group_name_H-M   'P 1'
#
loop_
_entity.id
_entity.type
_entity.pdbx_description
1 polymer ?
#
loop_
_entity_poly.entity_id
_entity_poly.type
_entity_poly.pdbx_seq_one_letter_code
_entity_poly.pdbx_strand_id
1 'polypeptide(L)'
;MHPSGHVYGMVEDWPSNLDNLPLLPYDVIVGSSHPHQGKRPLPIAINAGSRNDTLWTEACRMRRLGLDADEIYGALKVVNRKRCQPPMDDNELRDIADRAAQYQPDADLFPTTETGDA
;
A
#
# COMPACT_ATOMS: atom_id res chain seq x y z
N MET A 1 17.04 19.83 -14.01
CA MET A 1 17.12 20.90 -13.00
C MET A 1 15.71 21.44 -12.80
N HIS A 2 15.20 21.46 -11.57
CA HIS A 2 13.86 22.00 -11.28
C HIS A 2 13.96 23.53 -11.11
N PRO A 3 13.08 24.37 -11.68
CA PRO A 3 13.26 25.83 -11.75
C PRO A 3 13.22 26.57 -10.40
N SER A 4 12.95 25.88 -9.29
CA SER A 4 12.76 26.47 -7.95
C SER A 4 13.56 25.79 -6.83
N GLY A 5 14.52 24.92 -7.18
CA GLY A 5 15.21 24.07 -6.21
C GLY A 5 16.03 24.87 -5.20
N HIS A 6 15.44 25.12 -4.03
CA HIS A 6 16.22 25.53 -2.86
C HIS A 6 17.16 24.39 -2.48
N VAL A 7 18.44 24.71 -2.32
CA VAL A 7 19.42 23.76 -1.79
C VAL A 7 19.06 23.56 -0.32
N TYR A 8 18.63 22.35 0.03
CA TYR A 8 18.45 21.98 1.43
C TYR A 8 19.83 21.97 2.10
N GLY A 9 20.04 22.88 3.04
CA GLY A 9 21.16 22.82 3.99
C GLY A 9 20.71 22.04 5.22
N MET A 10 21.52 21.09 5.69
CA MET A 10 21.24 20.46 6.99
C MET A 10 21.40 21.51 8.07
N VAL A 11 20.34 21.75 8.83
CA VAL A 11 20.30 22.84 9.83
C VAL A 11 20.95 22.37 11.15
N GLU A 12 20.81 21.09 11.50
CA GLU A 12 21.41 20.43 12.67
C GLU A 12 21.55 18.91 12.41
N ASP A 13 22.43 18.22 13.14
CA ASP A 13 22.53 16.76 13.09
C ASP A 13 21.26 16.13 13.67
N TRP A 14 20.69 15.18 12.93
CA TRP A 14 19.52 14.44 13.39
C TRP A 14 19.85 13.66 14.68
N PRO A 15 19.02 13.70 15.74
CA PRO A 15 19.29 13.00 16.98
C PRO A 15 19.43 11.50 16.71
N SER A 16 20.62 10.97 17.01
CA SER A 16 20.96 9.56 16.78
C SER A 16 20.49 8.64 17.91
N ASN A 17 19.94 9.20 18.99
CA ASN A 17 19.40 8.48 20.15
C ASN A 17 17.98 8.99 20.46
N LEU A 18 17.09 8.06 20.82
CA LEU A 18 15.70 8.34 21.21
C LEU A 18 15.61 9.22 22.46
N ASP A 19 16.60 9.18 23.34
CA ASP A 19 16.61 9.96 24.59
C ASP A 19 16.67 11.48 24.37
N ASN A 20 17.05 11.93 23.18
CA ASN A 20 17.19 13.36 22.84
C ASN A 20 16.21 13.80 21.73
N LEU A 21 15.11 13.07 21.56
CA LEU A 21 14.03 13.51 20.69
C LEU A 21 13.27 14.65 21.37
N PRO A 22 12.93 15.72 20.63
CA PRO A 22 12.03 16.74 21.17
C PRO A 22 10.69 16.08 21.52
N LEU A 23 10.17 16.39 22.72
CA LEU A 23 8.81 16.01 23.08
C LEU A 23 7.86 16.67 22.08
N LEU A 24 7.25 15.85 21.22
CA LEU A 24 6.28 16.34 20.26
C LEU A 24 5.06 16.87 21.02
N PRO A 25 4.45 17.98 20.54
CA PRO A 25 3.16 18.44 21.03
C PRO A 25 2.13 17.29 21.05
N TYR A 26 1.29 17.25 22.08
CA TYR A 26 0.34 16.13 22.27
C TYR A 26 -0.63 15.96 21.08
N ASP A 27 -1.04 17.06 20.46
CA ASP A 27 -1.85 17.08 19.23
C ASP A 27 -1.13 16.46 18.03
N VAL A 28 0.19 16.60 17.93
CA VAL A 28 1.01 15.92 16.91
C VAL A 28 1.06 14.42 17.18
N ILE A 29 1.29 14.00 18.42
CA ILE A 29 1.34 12.58 18.80
C ILE A 29 -0.01 11.91 18.52
N VAL A 30 -1.11 12.55 18.95
CA VAL A 30 -2.46 12.02 18.80
C VAL A 30 -2.95 12.12 17.34
N GLY A 31 -2.60 13.20 16.63
CA GLY A 31 -2.93 13.40 15.22
C GLY A 31 -2.16 12.49 14.27
N SER A 32 -1.01 11.95 14.69
CA SER A 32 -0.16 11.05 13.88
C SER A 32 -0.63 9.60 13.88
N SER A 33 -1.59 9.22 14.73
CA SER A 33 -2.25 7.92 14.65
C SER A 33 -3.15 7.87 13.40
N HIS A 34 -2.53 7.60 12.25
CA HIS A 34 -3.27 7.00 11.16
C HIS A 34 -3.62 5.61 11.65
N PRO A 35 -4.90 5.29 11.92
CA PRO A 35 -5.25 3.91 12.24
C PRO A 35 -4.67 3.06 11.13
N HIS A 36 -3.86 2.06 11.47
CA HIS A 36 -3.47 1.03 10.52
C HIS A 36 -4.78 0.57 9.89
N GLN A 37 -5.07 1.01 8.66
CA GLN A 37 -6.29 0.66 7.98
C GLN A 37 -6.16 -0.84 7.74
N GLY A 38 -6.77 -1.62 8.64
CA GLY A 38 -6.81 -3.06 8.53
C GLY A 38 -7.34 -3.47 7.16
N LYS A 39 -7.07 -4.71 6.75
CA LYS A 39 -7.44 -5.25 5.43
C LYS A 39 -8.93 -4.95 5.14
N ARG A 40 -9.21 -3.91 4.36
CA ARG A 40 -10.59 -3.52 4.02
C ARG A 40 -11.13 -4.49 2.97
N PRO A 41 -12.38 -4.96 3.11
CA PRO A 41 -13.01 -5.76 2.08
C PRO A 41 -13.18 -4.92 0.80
N LEU A 42 -13.06 -5.56 -0.35
CA LEU A 42 -13.39 -4.93 -1.63
C LEU A 42 -14.84 -4.44 -1.63
N PRO A 43 -15.13 -3.23 -2.15
CA PRO A 43 -16.49 -2.71 -2.25
C PRO A 43 -17.33 -3.56 -3.22
N ILE A 44 -18.65 -3.49 -3.09
CA ILE A 44 -19.58 -4.26 -3.94
C ILE A 44 -19.53 -3.78 -5.40
N ALA A 45 -19.36 -2.48 -5.63
CA ALA A 45 -19.19 -1.85 -6.95
C ALA A 45 -17.99 -0.88 -6.94
N ILE A 46 -17.30 -0.80 -8.07
CA ILE A 46 -16.09 0.01 -8.26
C ILE A 46 -16.30 0.90 -9.49
N ASN A 47 -16.38 2.21 -9.28
CA ASN A 47 -16.73 3.18 -10.32
C ASN A 47 -15.51 3.61 -11.14
N ALA A 48 -15.76 4.09 -12.36
CA ALA A 48 -14.78 4.52 -13.37
C ALA A 48 -13.46 5.10 -12.80
N GLY A 49 -13.55 6.06 -11.87
CA GLY A 49 -12.42 6.80 -11.31
C GLY A 49 -11.62 6.12 -10.18
N SER A 50 -12.06 4.97 -9.65
CA SER A 50 -11.35 4.26 -8.58
C SER A 50 -10.96 2.81 -8.93
N ARG A 51 -11.34 2.31 -10.11
CA ARG A 51 -11.08 0.93 -10.53
C ARG A 51 -9.60 0.59 -10.54
N ASN A 52 -8.79 1.42 -11.21
CA ASN A 52 -7.35 1.18 -11.32
C ASN A 52 -6.70 1.09 -9.92
N ASP A 53 -6.93 2.07 -9.07
CA ASP A 53 -6.33 2.11 -7.72
C ASP A 53 -6.81 0.95 -6.84
N THR A 54 -8.09 0.60 -6.94
CA THR A 54 -8.67 -0.53 -6.20
C THR A 54 -8.09 -1.86 -6.66
N LEU A 55 -8.02 -2.10 -7.97
CA LEU A 55 -7.46 -3.32 -8.53
C LEU A 55 -5.95 -3.41 -8.30
N TRP A 56 -5.22 -2.28 -8.37
CA TRP A 56 -3.81 -2.19 -8.03
C TRP A 56 -3.55 -2.59 -6.57
N THR A 57 -4.34 -2.05 -5.64
CA THR A 57 -4.23 -2.36 -4.21
C THR A 57 -4.48 -3.84 -3.95
N GLU A 58 -5.51 -4.40 -4.61
CA GLU A 58 -5.82 -5.83 -4.47
C GLU A 58 -4.77 -6.72 -5.12
N ALA A 59 -4.20 -6.33 -6.27
CA ALA A 59 -3.10 -7.05 -6.91
C ALA A 59 -1.85 -7.10 -6.01
N CYS A 60 -1.47 -5.95 -5.42
CA CYS A 60 -0.39 -5.88 -4.43
C CYS A 60 -0.67 -6.79 -3.23
N ARG A 61 -1.92 -6.83 -2.76
CA ARG A 61 -2.33 -7.71 -1.66
C ARG A 61 -2.20 -9.20 -2.03
N MET A 62 -2.67 -9.60 -3.21
CA MET A 62 -2.52 -10.96 -3.71
C MET A 62 -1.04 -11.33 -3.87
N ARG A 63 -0.21 -10.40 -4.35
CA ARG A 63 1.23 -10.62 -4.42
C ARG A 63 1.85 -10.86 -3.05
N ARG A 64 1.48 -10.09 -2.02
CA ARG A 64 1.93 -10.34 -0.64
C ARG A 64 1.52 -11.72 -0.12
N LEU A 65 0.40 -12.26 -0.59
CA LEU A 65 -0.04 -13.62 -0.28
C LEU A 65 0.73 -14.71 -1.07
N GLY A 66 1.68 -14.32 -1.93
CA GLY A 66 2.54 -15.24 -2.67
C GLY A 66 2.07 -15.57 -4.08
N LEU A 67 0.97 -14.97 -4.55
CA LEU A 67 0.45 -15.27 -5.89
C LEU A 67 1.38 -14.76 -6.99
N ASP A 68 1.39 -15.47 -8.11
CA ASP A 68 2.11 -15.08 -9.32
C ASP A 68 1.27 -14.17 -10.24
N ALA A 69 1.88 -13.70 -11.34
CA ALA A 69 1.23 -12.78 -12.27
C ALA A 69 -0.03 -13.36 -12.95
N ASP A 70 -0.02 -14.65 -13.30
CA ASP A 70 -1.15 -15.29 -13.98
C ASP A 70 -2.32 -15.53 -13.02
N GLU A 71 -2.02 -15.93 -11.79
CA GLU A 71 -3.01 -16.07 -10.70
C GLU A 71 -3.67 -14.73 -10.36
N ILE A 72 -2.86 -13.67 -10.21
CA ILE A 72 -3.33 -12.31 -9.96
C ILE A 72 -4.22 -11.85 -11.11
N TYR A 73 -3.76 -11.99 -12.36
CA TYR A 73 -4.54 -11.60 -13.55
C TYR A 73 -5.89 -12.33 -13.61
N GLY A 74 -5.90 -13.66 -13.38
CA GLY A 74 -7.13 -14.45 -13.34
C GLY A 74 -8.12 -13.96 -12.29
N ALA A 75 -7.63 -13.63 -11.09
CA ALA A 75 -8.45 -13.07 -10.02
C ALA A 75 -8.98 -11.67 -10.37
N LEU A 76 -8.13 -10.78 -10.89
CA LEU A 76 -8.51 -9.44 -11.29
C LEU A 76 -9.58 -9.45 -12.39
N LYS A 77 -9.53 -10.36 -13.37
CA LYS A 77 -10.61 -10.52 -14.38
C LYS A 77 -11.96 -10.78 -13.73
N VAL A 78 -12.01 -11.64 -12.71
CA VAL A 78 -13.25 -11.97 -12.01
C VAL A 78 -13.77 -10.75 -11.24
N VAL A 79 -12.88 -10.03 -10.53
CA VAL A 79 -13.24 -8.81 -9.80
C VAL A 79 -13.73 -7.73 -10.76
N ASN A 80 -13.00 -7.48 -11.85
CA ASN A 80 -13.34 -6.50 -12.87
C ASN A 80 -14.73 -6.78 -13.46
N ARG A 81 -14.97 -8.02 -13.92
CA ARG A 81 -16.26 -8.39 -14.50
C ARG A 81 -17.43 -8.26 -13.51
N LYS A 82 -17.20 -8.56 -12.23
CA LYS A 82 -18.28 -8.58 -11.22
C LYS A 82 -18.54 -7.23 -10.58
N ARG A 83 -17.53 -6.37 -10.47
CA ARG A 83 -17.57 -5.19 -9.60
C ARG A 83 -17.24 -3.88 -10.31
N CYS A 84 -16.44 -3.89 -11.37
CA CYS A 84 -16.04 -2.67 -12.07
C CYS A 84 -17.12 -2.16 -13.03
N GLN A 85 -17.45 -0.88 -12.91
CA GLN A 85 -18.45 -0.19 -13.72
C GLN A 85 -17.87 1.14 -14.25
N PRO A 86 -17.55 1.23 -15.57
CA PRO A 86 -17.52 0.13 -16.54
C PRO A 86 -16.40 -0.90 -16.24
N PRO A 87 -16.34 -2.06 -16.90
CA PRO A 87 -15.17 -2.94 -16.85
C PRO A 87 -13.93 -2.26 -17.44
N MET A 88 -12.74 -2.60 -16.95
CA MET A 88 -11.44 -2.25 -17.56
C MET A 88 -11.05 -3.26 -18.65
N ASP A 89 -10.18 -2.82 -19.56
CA ASP A 89 -9.69 -3.65 -20.66
C ASP A 89 -8.73 -4.73 -20.18
N ASP A 90 -8.68 -5.84 -20.91
CA ASP A 90 -7.90 -7.01 -20.52
C ASP A 90 -6.39 -6.74 -20.46
N ASN A 91 -5.88 -5.91 -21.37
CA ASN A 91 -4.49 -5.48 -21.38
C ASN A 91 -4.13 -4.67 -20.12
N GLU A 92 -5.04 -3.80 -19.67
CA GLU A 92 -4.82 -2.98 -18.48
C GLU A 92 -4.80 -3.85 -17.21
N LEU A 93 -5.64 -4.90 -17.15
CA LEU A 93 -5.59 -5.90 -16.08
C LEU A 93 -4.29 -6.69 -16.08
N ARG A 94 -3.77 -7.03 -17.27
CA ARG A 94 -2.50 -7.74 -17.42
C ARG A 94 -1.35 -6.89 -16.94
N ASP A 95 -1.31 -5.62 -17.35
CA ASP A 95 -0.29 -4.65 -16.92
C ASP A 95 -0.29 -4.48 -15.39
N ILE A 96 -1.45 -4.41 -14.76
CA ILE A 96 -1.56 -4.35 -13.29
C ILE A 96 -0.95 -5.60 -12.64
N ALA A 97 -1.29 -6.79 -13.14
CA ALA A 97 -0.80 -8.05 -12.59
C ALA A 97 0.72 -8.20 -12.74
N ASP A 98 1.24 -7.91 -13.93
CA ASP A 98 2.68 -7.99 -14.23
C ASP A 98 3.48 -6.99 -13.39
N ARG A 99 2.96 -5.77 -13.22
CA ARG A 99 3.60 -4.75 -12.35
C ARG A 99 3.54 -5.13 -10.87
N ALA A 100 2.46 -5.75 -10.40
CA ALA A 100 2.37 -6.22 -9.02
C ALA A 100 3.36 -7.36 -8.76
N ALA A 101 3.50 -8.30 -9.70
CA ALA A 101 4.37 -9.48 -9.56
C ALA A 101 5.88 -9.13 -9.46
N GLN A 102 6.28 -7.94 -9.93
CA GLN A 102 7.66 -7.45 -9.78
C GLN A 102 8.06 -7.19 -8.33
N TYR A 103 7.10 -6.94 -7.44
CA TYR A 103 7.38 -6.80 -6.01
C TYR A 103 7.63 -8.17 -5.39
N GLN A 104 8.51 -8.23 -4.40
CA GLN A 104 8.73 -9.47 -3.65
C GLN A 104 7.46 -9.77 -2.83
N PRO A 105 7.01 -11.04 -2.77
CA PRO A 105 5.97 -11.42 -1.83
C PRO A 105 6.49 -11.16 -0.41
N ASP A 106 5.60 -10.82 0.52
CA ASP A 106 6.02 -10.66 1.91
C ASP A 106 6.55 -12.02 2.37
N ALA A 107 7.86 -12.13 2.60
CA ALA A 107 8.34 -13.07 3.59
C ALA A 107 7.86 -12.51 4.92
N ASP A 108 7.23 -13.31 5.79
CA ASP A 108 6.88 -12.90 7.15
C ASP A 108 8.12 -12.32 7.87
N LEU A 109 8.38 -11.02 7.72
CA LEU A 109 9.53 -10.34 8.30
C LEU A 109 9.21 -9.77 9.69
N PHE A 110 7.97 -9.95 10.13
CA PHE A 110 7.56 -9.74 11.51
C PHE A 110 6.76 -10.96 11.94
N PRO A 111 7.35 -11.96 12.62
CA PRO A 111 6.55 -12.83 13.46
C PRO A 111 5.71 -11.91 14.32
N THR A 112 4.38 -12.08 14.29
CA THR A 112 3.46 -11.44 15.24
C THR A 112 4.08 -11.69 16.61
N THR A 113 4.72 -10.68 17.18
CA THR A 113 5.23 -10.79 18.54
C THR A 113 4.00 -11.04 19.39
N GLU A 114 3.89 -12.27 19.88
CA GLU A 114 3.22 -12.59 21.13
C GLU A 114 3.78 -11.63 22.19
N THR A 115 3.17 -10.46 22.32
CA THR A 115 3.30 -9.64 23.52
C THR A 115 1.91 -9.51 24.10
N GLY A 116 1.53 -10.57 24.78
CA GLY A 116 0.29 -10.69 25.52
C GLY A 116 0.30 -12.03 26.23
N ASP A 117 1.10 -12.14 27.30
CA ASP A 117 0.78 -12.92 28.48
C ASP A 117 1.82 -12.72 29.60
N ALA A 118 1.27 -12.50 30.81
CA ALA A 118 1.84 -12.42 32.16
C ALA A 118 2.46 -11.09 32.65
#